data_AF-A0AA96UGA9-F1
#
_entry.id   AF-A0AA96UGA9-F1
#
_cell.length_a   1.000
_cell.length_b   1.000
_cell.length_c   1.000
_cell.angle_alpha   90.00
_cell.angle_beta   90.00
_cell.angle_gamma   90.00
#
_symmetry.space_group_name_H-M   'P 1'
#
loop_
_entity.id
_entity.type
_entity.pdbx_description
1 polymer ?
#
loop_
_entity_poly.entity_id
_entity_poly.type
_entity_poly.pdbx_seq_one_letter_code
_entity_poly.pdbx_strand_id
1 'polypeptide(L)' 'MTGSFDGELREQLTRARRAEAEARDAGDEDGASAYAGRAAELLRIAGQHGIELPPEAPADRA' A
#
# COMPACT_ATOMS: atom_id res chain seq x y z
N MET A 1 0.07 2.54 23.33
CA MET A 1 -0.93 1.70 22.62
C MET A 1 -0.92 1.97 21.10
N THR A 2 0.12 2.61 20.57
CA THR A 2 0.29 2.99 19.15
C THR A 2 1.01 1.94 18.31
N GLY A 3 1.65 0.94 18.93
CA GLY A 3 2.42 -0.08 18.20
C GLY A 3 1.59 -1.03 17.34
N SER A 4 0.33 -1.34 17.73
CA SER A 4 -0.50 -2.27 16.96
C SER A 4 -1.08 -1.62 15.71
N PHE A 5 -1.64 -0.41 15.83
CA PHE A 5 -2.23 0.31 14.71
C PHE A 5 -1.18 0.68 13.65
N ASP A 6 -0.03 1.23 14.05
CA ASP A 6 1.06 1.55 13.11
C ASP A 6 1.57 0.29 12.39
N GLY A 7 1.71 -0.82 13.11
CA GLY A 7 2.13 -2.10 12.55
C GLY A 7 1.12 -2.63 11.53
N GLU A 8 -0.16 -2.68 11.90
CA GLU A 8 -1.25 -3.11 11.02
C GLU A 8 -1.37 -2.23 9.77
N LEU A 9 -1.20 -0.91 9.91
CA LEU A 9 -1.26 0.02 8.78
C LEU A 9 -0.10 -0.22 7.80
N ARG A 10 1.12 -0.43 8.31
CA ARG A 10 2.30 -0.78 7.50
C ARG A 10 2.13 -2.11 6.78
N GLU A 11 1.61 -3.12 7.47
CA GLU A 11 1.34 -4.43 6.88
C GLU A 11 0.27 -4.34 5.78
N GLN A 12 -0.83 -3.64 6.04
CA GLN A 12 -1.89 -3.47 5.05
C GLN A 12 -1.40 -2.71 3.82
N LEU A 13 -0.58 -1.66 4.00
CA LEU A 13 0.00 -0.92 2.87
C LEU A 13 0.91 -1.82 2.04
N THR A 14 1.76 -2.62 2.70
CA THR A 14 2.66 -3.56 2.02
C THR A 14 1.88 -4.59 1.23
N ARG A 15 0.81 -5.15 1.81
CA ARG A 15 -0.06 -6.12 1.13
C ARG A 15 -0.80 -5.50 -0.06
N ALA A 16 -1.33 -4.28 0.09
CA ALA A 16 -2.02 -3.59 -1.00
C ALA A 16 -1.09 -3.34 -2.20
N ARG A 17 0.12 -2.81 -1.95
CA ARG A 17 1.12 -2.57 -3.01
C ARG A 17 1.56 -3.86 -3.70
N ARG A 18 1.74 -4.94 -2.94
CA ARG A 18 2.09 -6.25 -3.51
C ARG A 18 0.97 -6.78 -4.39
N ALA A 19 -0.27 -6.72 -3.92
CA ALA A 19 -1.43 -7.19 -4.69
C ALA A 19 -1.68 -6.34 -5.95
N GLU A 20 -1.40 -5.04 -5.89
CA GLU A 20 -1.41 -4.14 -7.05
C GLU A 20 -0.39 -4.57 -8.11
N ALA A 21 0.85 -4.89 -7.69
CA ALA A 21 1.88 -5.39 -8.59
C ALA A 21 1.49 -6.75 -9.19
N GLU A 22 1.01 -7.69 -8.37
CA GLU A 22 0.54 -9.01 -8.82
C GLU A 22 -0.64 -8.89 -9.82
N ALA A 23 -1.57 -7.97 -9.58
CA ALA A 23 -2.68 -7.71 -10.52
C ALA A 23 -2.19 -7.11 -11.84
N ARG A 24 -1.22 -6.18 -11.80
CA ARG A 24 -0.58 -5.64 -13.02
C ARG A 24 0.12 -6.72 -13.82
N ASP A 25 0.89 -7.58 -13.15
CA ASP A 25 1.61 -8.69 -13.79
C ASP A 25 0.64 -9.71 -14.41
N ALA A 26 -0.55 -9.86 -13.83
CA ALA A 26 -1.62 -10.71 -14.35
C ALA A 26 -2.47 -10.06 -15.46
N GLY A 27 -2.27 -8.77 -15.76
CA GLY A 27 -3.13 -8.01 -16.68
C GLY A 27 -4.52 -7.70 -16.12
N ASP A 28 -4.71 -7.82 -14.80
CA ASP A 28 -5.93 -7.46 -14.10
C ASP A 28 -5.93 -5.96 -13.78
N GLU A 29 -6.33 -5.16 -14.76
CA GLU A 29 -6.36 -3.69 -14.66
C GLU A 29 -7.33 -3.19 -13.57
N ASP A 30 -8.48 -3.85 -13.44
CA ASP A 30 -9.49 -3.52 -12.42
C ASP A 30 -8.96 -3.83 -11.01
N GLY A 31 -8.34 -5.01 -10.83
CA GLY A 31 -7.68 -5.38 -9.59
C GLY A 31 -6.54 -4.43 -9.23
N ALA A 32 -5.69 -4.07 -10.20
CA ALA A 32 -4.62 -3.11 -10.00
C ALA A 32 -5.15 -1.74 -9.54
N SER A 33 -6.21 -1.24 -10.18
CA SER A 33 -6.87 0.01 -9.80
C SER A 33 -7.47 -0.05 -8.38
N ALA A 34 -8.11 -1.17 -8.03
CA ALA A 34 -8.69 -1.37 -6.71
C ALA A 34 -7.62 -1.36 -5.59
N TYR A 35 -6.51 -2.08 -5.80
CA TYR A 35 -5.41 -2.10 -4.83
C TYR A 35 -4.66 -0.78 -4.73
N ALA A 36 -4.49 -0.06 -5.85
CA ALA A 36 -3.95 1.30 -5.85
C ALA A 36 -4.82 2.26 -5.02
N GLY A 37 -6.14 2.19 -5.18
CA GLY A 37 -7.09 2.97 -4.38
C GLY A 37 -6.98 2.65 -2.89
N ARG A 38 -6.83 1.36 -2.54
CA ARG A 38 -6.63 0.93 -1.15
C ARG A 38 -5.32 1.45 -0.57
N ALA A 39 -4.22 1.39 -1.33
CA ALA A 39 -2.93 1.92 -0.90
C ALA A 39 -3.00 3.44 -0.64
N ALA A 40 -3.67 4.19 -1.53
CA ALA A 40 -3.88 5.63 -1.37
C ALA A 40 -4.68 5.97 -0.10
N GLU A 41 -5.72 5.19 0.21
CA GLU A 41 -6.50 5.37 1.44
C GLU A 41 -5.65 5.14 2.70
N LEU A 42 -4.84 4.08 2.72
CA LEU A 42 -3.95 3.76 3.84
C LEU A 42 -2.91 4.85 4.08
N LEU A 43 -2.34 5.42 3.01
CA LEU A 43 -1.42 6.55 3.07
C LEU A 43 -2.10 7.80 3.67
N ARG A 44 -3.35 8.08 3.25
CA ARG A 44 -4.13 9.19 3.80
C ARG A 44 -4.37 9.02 5.30
N ILE A 45 -4.72 7.81 5.74
CA ILE A 45 -4.90 7.50 7.16
C ILE A 45 -3.59 7.72 7.92
N ALA A 46 -2.45 7.23 7.42
CA ALA A 46 -1.16 7.47 8.04
C ALA A 46 -0.85 8.96 8.22
N GLY A 47 -1.07 9.76 7.17
CA GLY A 47 -0.86 11.21 7.24
C GLY A 47 -1.74 11.90 8.29
N GLN A 48 -2.99 11.45 8.46
CA GLN A 48 -3.90 11.95 9.49
C GLN A 48 -3.44 11.61 10.91
N HIS A 49 -2.73 10.50 11.09
CA HIS A 49 -2.24 10.01 12.38
C HIS A 49 -0.76 10.34 12.65
N GLY A 50 -0.07 11.00 11.73
CA GLY A 50 1.36 11.31 11.85
C GLY A 50 2.26 10.07 11.77
N ILE A 51 1.78 8.99 11.13
CA ILE A 51 2.52 7.74 10.99
C ILE A 51 3.40 7.82 9.75
N GLU A 52 4.70 7.66 9.96
CA GLU A 52 5.66 7.60 8.87
C GLU A 52 5.63 6.19 8.24
N LEU A 53 5.25 6.13 6.97
CA LEU A 53 5.18 4.92 6.17
C LEU A 53 6.32 4.89 5.14
N PRO A 54 6.85 3.70 4.83
CA PRO A 54 7.91 3.58 3.83
C PRO A 54 7.40 4.09 2.46
N PRO A 55 8.23 4.85 1.71
CA PRO A 55 7.91 5.24 0.36
C PRO A 55 7.65 4.00 -0.51
N GLU A 56 6.97 4.15 -1.64
CA GLU A 56 6.98 3.08 -2.65
C GLU A 56 8.43 2.73 -2.94
N ALA A 57 8.78 1.46 -2.72
CA ALA A 57 10.06 0.98 -3.21
C ALA A 57 10.08 1.30 -4.71
N PRO A 58 11.13 1.98 -5.22
CA PRO A 58 11.19 2.29 -6.63
C PRO A 58 10.98 0.98 -7.38
N ALA A 59 9.96 0.95 -8.25
CA ALA A 59 9.78 -0.17 -9.17
C ALA A 59 11.14 -0.37 -9.85
N ASP A 60 11.81 -1.46 -9.51
CA ASP A 60 13.11 -1.80 -10.06
C ASP A 60 12.86 -2.06 -11.55
N ARG A 61 12.96 -0.98 -12.35
CA ARG A 61 12.98 -1.04 -13.80
C ARG A 61 14.33 -1.63 -14.17
N ALA A 62 14.43 -2.95 -14.10
CA ALA A 62 15.49 -3.73 -14.74
C ALA A 62 14.99 -4.27 -16.08
#